data_AF-A0A1J5HNB9-F1
#
_entry.id   AF-A0A1J5HNB9-F1
#
_cell.length_a   1.000
_cell.length_b   1.000
_cell.length_c   1.000
_cell.angle_alpha   90.00
_cell.angle_beta   90.00
_cell.angle_gamma   90.00
#
_symmetry.space_group_name_H-M   'P 1'
#
loop_
_entity.id
_entity.type
_entity.pdbx_description
1 polymer ?
#
loop_
_entity_poly.entity_id
_entity_poly.type
_entity_poly.pdbx_seq_one_letter_code
_entity_poly.pdbx_strand_id
1 'polypeptide(L)'
;MNKNLVFFLFASLFSIMLHAQTAWPSKAWDAAANLSAALPLGADELSGLYWNQLTSMLYCVGDGGVFNILQYDSTSLQYTLICSTLSIDNPEGITKVDDSANEFYTIDETSYQICKYTYDTNYKNITKSNSWYLLQAPSPMTDTGNDGPEGIAFVPDKYLQKIGFVSSLTGKVYTSTKGMGGLFFVAHQHGGYVWVFDVNPATNNDFAFVGKYLTNRYESCETSFDPSTGLLYVLHNADDNYLEVCDLTTTKIGNEYKLTMLKEYFIPNPSGKANVEGFAISPKFPERESLGVWLCRDVKKNPDISDQLRWFYPYAADGNELQTKLEERVANSDQKFQAFVNHKTLTIYEHAKSENLYNTEIYSVQGKLIKISSHKTFPFKLSIQNIPSGLYYIRINKNNTTQAATLKIVI
;
A
#
# COMPACT_ATOMS: atom_id res chain seq x y z
N MET A 1 21.07 -65.97 -39.92
CA MET A 1 19.75 -65.93 -39.26
C MET A 1 19.98 -65.86 -37.76
N ASN A 2 20.08 -64.65 -37.19
CA ASN A 2 19.73 -64.37 -35.79
C ASN A 2 19.76 -62.85 -35.60
N LYS A 3 18.55 -62.34 -35.38
CA LYS A 3 18.21 -60.95 -35.05
C LYS A 3 18.61 -60.72 -33.61
N ASN A 4 19.23 -59.58 -33.28
CA ASN A 4 19.10 -58.91 -31.99
C ASN A 4 19.64 -57.48 -32.14
N LEU A 5 18.76 -56.60 -32.61
CA LEU A 5 18.95 -55.16 -32.63
C LEU A 5 18.50 -54.64 -31.25
N VAL A 6 19.47 -54.36 -30.37
CA VAL A 6 19.20 -53.75 -29.06
C VAL A 6 19.06 -52.24 -29.27
N PHE A 7 17.83 -51.75 -29.30
CA PHE A 7 17.53 -50.32 -29.23
C PHE A 7 17.72 -49.84 -27.80
N PHE A 8 18.80 -49.10 -27.53
CA PHE A 8 18.94 -48.33 -26.29
C PHE A 8 18.06 -47.08 -26.41
N LEU A 9 16.90 -47.12 -25.76
CA LEU A 9 16.04 -45.94 -25.57
C LEU A 9 16.68 -45.05 -24.49
N PHE A 10 17.44 -44.05 -24.91
CA PHE A 10 17.87 -42.96 -24.03
C PHE A 10 16.64 -42.11 -23.69
N ALA A 11 15.92 -42.47 -22.64
CA ALA A 11 14.94 -41.60 -22.02
C ALA A 11 15.70 -40.47 -21.31
N SER A 12 15.94 -39.36 -22.01
CA SER A 12 16.36 -38.11 -21.38
C SER A 12 15.22 -37.64 -20.49
N LEU A 13 15.29 -38.02 -19.20
CA LEU A 13 14.53 -37.43 -18.12
C LEU A 13 14.91 -35.94 -18.08
N PHE A 14 14.24 -35.13 -18.89
CA PHE A 14 14.13 -33.71 -18.65
C PHE A 14 13.46 -33.58 -17.29
N SER A 15 14.28 -33.35 -16.27
CA SER A 15 13.81 -32.90 -14.97
C SER A 15 13.21 -31.53 -15.22
N ILE A 16 11.91 -31.49 -15.48
CA ILE A 16 11.14 -30.26 -15.46
C ILE A 16 11.31 -29.77 -14.02
N MET A 17 12.17 -28.77 -13.81
CA MET A 17 12.19 -28.06 -12.55
C MET A 17 10.85 -27.34 -12.45
N LEU A 18 9.87 -28.02 -11.86
CA LEU A 18 8.67 -27.39 -11.33
C LEU A 18 9.17 -26.42 -10.26
N HIS A 19 9.31 -25.16 -10.64
CA HIS A 19 9.48 -24.10 -9.67
C HIS A 19 8.15 -24.04 -8.92
N ALA A 20 8.12 -24.65 -7.73
CA ALA A 20 7.01 -24.49 -6.82
C ALA A 20 6.92 -22.99 -6.52
N GLN A 21 5.96 -22.34 -7.16
CA GLN A 21 5.72 -20.93 -6.97
C GLN A 21 5.52 -20.69 -5.47
N THR A 22 6.14 -19.64 -4.95
CA THR A 22 5.92 -19.22 -3.58
C THR A 22 4.43 -18.95 -3.40
N ALA A 23 3.85 -19.45 -2.30
CA ALA A 23 2.44 -19.29 -1.97
C ALA A 23 2.11 -17.84 -1.57
N TRP A 24 2.48 -16.84 -2.36
CA TRP A 24 2.06 -15.46 -2.16
C TRP A 24 0.66 -15.29 -2.78
N PRO A 25 -0.30 -14.62 -2.11
CA PRO A 25 -0.18 -13.92 -0.84
C PRO A 25 -0.46 -14.77 0.42
N SER A 26 -0.52 -16.10 0.33
CA SER A 26 -0.42 -17.12 1.44
C SER A 26 -1.25 -18.36 1.15
N LYS A 27 -2.30 -18.19 0.34
CA LYS A 27 -3.37 -19.16 0.07
C LYS A 27 -3.87 -18.99 -1.36
N ALA A 28 -4.51 -20.02 -1.90
CA ALA A 28 -5.28 -19.93 -3.14
C ALA A 28 -6.50 -19.00 -2.95
N TRP A 29 -7.01 -18.44 -4.05
CA TRP A 29 -8.16 -17.52 -4.08
C TRP A 29 -9.35 -18.03 -3.24
N ASP A 30 -9.78 -19.27 -3.47
CA ASP A 30 -10.95 -19.85 -2.81
C ASP A 30 -10.76 -20.05 -1.29
N ALA A 31 -9.52 -20.06 -0.82
CA ALA A 31 -9.17 -20.17 0.60
C ALA A 31 -8.98 -18.81 1.29
N ALA A 32 -9.02 -17.71 0.54
CA ALA A 32 -9.01 -16.35 1.07
C ALA A 32 -10.41 -15.94 1.55
N ALA A 33 -10.48 -15.03 2.53
CA ALA A 33 -11.75 -14.55 3.06
C ALA A 33 -12.50 -13.77 1.98
N ASN A 34 -13.74 -14.18 1.68
CA ASN A 34 -14.60 -13.49 0.73
C ASN A 34 -15.29 -12.30 1.42
N LEU A 35 -15.01 -11.10 0.95
CA LEU A 35 -15.56 -9.85 1.47
C LEU A 35 -16.69 -9.30 0.60
N SER A 36 -17.03 -9.94 -0.51
CA SER A 36 -18.04 -9.42 -1.45
C SER A 36 -19.42 -9.24 -0.82
N ALA A 37 -19.77 -10.06 0.17
CA ALA A 37 -21.01 -9.90 0.92
C ALA A 37 -21.07 -8.63 1.80
N ALA A 38 -19.93 -7.99 2.06
CA ALA A 38 -19.87 -6.70 2.77
C ALA A 38 -20.14 -5.50 1.84
N LEU A 39 -20.06 -5.68 0.52
CA LEU A 39 -20.35 -4.63 -0.46
C LEU A 39 -21.86 -4.53 -0.69
N PRO A 40 -22.38 -3.35 -1.06
CA PRO A 40 -23.78 -3.21 -1.42
C PRO A 40 -24.09 -3.88 -2.77
N LEU A 41 -25.37 -4.15 -3.02
CA LEU A 41 -25.81 -4.60 -4.35
C LEU A 41 -25.50 -3.52 -5.40
N GLY A 42 -24.93 -3.93 -6.53
CA GLY A 42 -24.57 -3.03 -7.62
C GLY A 42 -23.22 -2.34 -7.45
N ALA A 43 -22.45 -2.66 -6.42
CA ALA A 43 -21.01 -2.39 -6.41
C ALA A 43 -20.30 -3.46 -7.24
N ASP A 44 -20.57 -3.46 -8.55
CA ASP A 44 -19.95 -4.35 -9.51
C ASP A 44 -18.70 -3.65 -10.09
N GLU A 45 -17.88 -4.37 -10.87
CA GLU A 45 -16.75 -3.78 -11.60
C GLU A 45 -15.74 -3.00 -10.72
N LEU A 46 -15.36 -3.57 -9.56
CA LEU A 46 -14.30 -2.99 -8.73
C LEU A 46 -12.93 -3.10 -9.40
N SER A 47 -12.26 -1.96 -9.57
CA SER A 47 -10.94 -1.87 -10.22
C SER A 47 -9.84 -1.33 -9.31
N GLY A 48 -10.15 -0.57 -8.25
CA GLY A 48 -9.11 0.06 -7.41
C GLY A 48 -9.30 -0.17 -5.91
N LEU A 49 -8.19 -0.43 -5.20
CA LEU A 49 -8.21 -0.68 -3.75
C LEU A 49 -7.13 0.12 -2.99
N TYR A 50 -7.47 0.63 -1.81
CA TYR A 50 -6.49 1.24 -0.91
C TYR A 50 -6.75 0.87 0.55
N TRP A 51 -5.70 0.44 1.26
CA TRP A 51 -5.77 0.15 2.69
C TRP A 51 -5.19 1.31 3.51
N ASN A 52 -6.05 1.96 4.30
CA ASN A 52 -5.63 2.96 5.29
C ASN A 52 -5.32 2.27 6.62
N GLN A 53 -4.03 2.17 6.94
CA GLN A 53 -3.60 1.51 8.18
C GLN A 53 -3.99 2.28 9.45
N LEU A 54 -4.06 3.61 9.38
CA LEU A 54 -4.35 4.45 10.54
C LEU A 54 -5.80 4.29 11.02
N THR A 55 -6.74 4.12 10.09
CA THR A 55 -8.17 3.97 10.39
C THR A 55 -8.67 2.53 10.25
N SER A 56 -7.82 1.61 9.77
CA SER A 56 -8.19 0.23 9.47
C SER A 56 -9.36 0.14 8.48
N MET A 57 -9.31 0.96 7.44
CA MET A 57 -10.35 1.06 6.41
C MET A 57 -9.80 0.61 5.06
N LEU A 58 -10.58 -0.22 4.37
CA LEU A 58 -10.36 -0.55 2.97
C LEU A 58 -11.27 0.34 2.11
N TYR A 59 -10.65 1.12 1.23
CA TYR A 59 -11.32 1.93 0.23
C TYR A 59 -11.39 1.12 -1.06
N CYS A 60 -12.55 1.11 -1.71
CA CYS A 60 -12.77 0.41 -2.96
C CYS A 60 -13.41 1.37 -3.98
N VAL A 61 -12.87 1.40 -5.19
CA VAL A 61 -13.44 2.14 -6.33
C VAL A 61 -13.70 1.20 -7.50
N GLY A 62 -14.52 1.66 -8.43
CA GLY A 62 -14.81 0.94 -9.66
C GLY A 62 -15.64 1.78 -10.64
N ASP A 63 -15.94 1.13 -11.77
CA ASP A 63 -16.71 1.68 -12.88
C ASP A 63 -18.06 2.26 -12.42
N GLY A 64 -18.54 3.29 -13.14
CA GLY A 64 -19.82 3.93 -12.82
C GLY A 64 -19.79 4.80 -11.55
N GLY A 65 -18.61 5.18 -11.08
CA GLY A 65 -18.41 6.04 -9.93
C GLY A 65 -18.61 5.35 -8.58
N VAL A 66 -18.43 4.03 -8.56
CA VAL A 66 -18.47 3.23 -7.33
C VAL A 66 -17.40 3.72 -6.37
N PHE A 67 -17.83 4.01 -5.15
CA PHE A 67 -16.94 4.28 -4.02
C PHE A 67 -17.50 3.66 -2.76
N ASN A 68 -16.74 2.73 -2.17
CA ASN A 68 -17.10 2.06 -0.93
C ASN A 68 -15.97 2.17 0.08
N ILE A 69 -16.33 2.20 1.37
CA ILE A 69 -15.39 2.06 2.47
C ILE A 69 -15.86 0.94 3.38
N LEU A 70 -14.99 -0.04 3.58
CA LEU A 70 -15.17 -1.13 4.54
C LEU A 70 -14.28 -0.89 5.76
N GLN A 71 -14.88 -0.84 6.95
CA GLN A 71 -14.18 -0.79 8.22
C GLN A 71 -13.83 -2.20 8.68
N TYR A 72 -12.56 -2.44 8.99
CA TYR A 72 -12.12 -3.66 9.66
C TYR A 72 -12.33 -3.57 11.17
N ASP A 73 -12.87 -4.63 11.77
CA ASP A 73 -12.93 -4.84 13.22
C ASP A 73 -12.00 -6.00 13.61
N SER A 74 -10.91 -5.69 14.32
CA SER A 74 -9.95 -6.69 14.79
C SER A 74 -10.51 -7.65 15.83
N THR A 75 -11.60 -7.29 16.53
CA THR A 75 -12.21 -8.16 17.53
C THR A 75 -12.99 -9.30 16.88
N SER A 76 -13.77 -8.97 15.84
CA SER A 76 -14.59 -9.95 15.12
C SER A 76 -13.90 -10.52 13.87
N LEU A 77 -12.78 -9.93 13.46
CA LEU A 77 -12.08 -10.22 12.20
C LEU A 77 -13.03 -10.06 10.98
N GLN A 78 -13.92 -9.07 11.04
CA GLN A 78 -14.92 -8.81 10.00
C GLN A 78 -14.74 -7.43 9.37
N TYR A 79 -15.33 -7.28 8.18
CA TYR A 79 -15.46 -6.01 7.48
C TYR A 79 -16.92 -5.56 7.46
N THR A 80 -17.15 -4.29 7.74
CA THR A 80 -18.48 -3.68 7.67
C THR A 80 -18.47 -2.46 6.76
N LEU A 81 -19.46 -2.34 5.88
CA LEU A 81 -19.66 -1.16 5.04
C LEU A 81 -19.99 0.07 5.90
N ILE A 82 -19.22 1.14 5.75
CA ILE A 82 -19.45 2.41 6.45
C ILE A 82 -19.72 3.58 5.50
N CYS A 83 -19.42 3.42 4.22
CA CYS A 83 -19.73 4.39 3.17
C CYS A 83 -19.98 3.64 1.86
N SER A 84 -21.00 4.08 1.10
CA SER A 84 -21.19 3.72 -0.29
C SER A 84 -21.79 4.89 -1.05
N THR A 85 -21.26 5.17 -2.23
CA THR A 85 -21.84 6.11 -3.19
C THR A 85 -21.51 5.71 -4.63
N LEU A 86 -22.30 6.22 -5.57
CA LEU A 86 -22.10 6.12 -7.01
C LEU A 86 -21.94 7.53 -7.61
N SER A 87 -21.26 8.42 -6.89
CA SER A 87 -21.27 9.87 -7.16
C SER A 87 -19.89 10.50 -7.24
N ILE A 88 -18.84 9.68 -7.34
CA ILE A 88 -17.55 10.16 -7.84
C ILE A 88 -17.53 10.01 -9.37
N ASP A 89 -16.43 10.36 -10.04
CA ASP A 89 -16.34 10.32 -11.51
C ASP A 89 -16.25 8.85 -12.01
N ASN A 90 -15.35 8.46 -12.92
CA ASN A 90 -15.16 7.05 -13.29
C ASN A 90 -13.76 6.57 -12.87
N PRO A 91 -13.53 6.34 -11.57
CA PRO A 91 -12.22 5.96 -11.07
C PRO A 91 -11.86 4.52 -11.42
N GLU A 92 -10.62 4.31 -11.87
CA GLU A 92 -10.03 2.97 -11.97
C GLU A 92 -9.12 2.64 -10.79
N GLY A 93 -8.40 3.63 -10.28
CA GLY A 93 -7.46 3.43 -9.17
C GLY A 93 -7.72 4.41 -8.03
N ILE A 94 -7.26 4.06 -6.83
CA ILE A 94 -7.40 4.90 -5.63
C ILE A 94 -6.14 4.88 -4.75
N THR A 95 -5.77 6.04 -4.21
CA THR A 95 -4.72 6.16 -3.19
C THR A 95 -5.03 7.29 -2.20
N LYS A 96 -4.27 7.34 -1.10
CA LYS A 96 -4.17 8.51 -0.23
C LYS A 96 -2.74 9.04 -0.18
N VAL A 97 -2.61 10.34 0.04
CA VAL A 97 -1.33 11.03 0.31
C VAL A 97 -1.03 11.05 1.81
N ASP A 98 -2.06 11.32 2.62
CA ASP A 98 -2.01 11.33 4.07
C ASP A 98 -3.17 10.49 4.63
N ASP A 99 -2.83 9.41 5.34
CA ASP A 99 -3.80 8.50 5.97
C ASP A 99 -4.67 9.18 7.03
N SER A 100 -4.22 10.29 7.60
CA SER A 100 -4.96 11.06 8.60
C SER A 100 -5.89 12.12 8.01
N ALA A 101 -5.73 12.45 6.73
CA ALA A 101 -6.50 13.49 6.08
C ALA A 101 -7.85 12.95 5.56
N ASN A 102 -8.88 13.80 5.55
CA ASN A 102 -10.18 13.49 4.98
C ASN A 102 -10.22 13.71 3.45
N GLU A 103 -9.25 13.12 2.76
CA GLU A 103 -9.12 13.22 1.31
C GLU A 103 -8.60 11.92 0.71
N PHE A 104 -8.91 11.68 -0.55
CA PHE A 104 -8.35 10.58 -1.34
C PHE A 104 -8.16 11.06 -2.78
N TYR A 105 -7.40 10.28 -3.53
CA TYR A 105 -7.05 10.55 -4.91
C TYR A 105 -7.43 9.36 -5.76
N THR A 106 -7.96 9.62 -6.95
CA THR A 106 -8.26 8.58 -7.93
C THR A 106 -7.56 8.89 -9.26
N ILE A 107 -7.45 7.86 -10.09
CA ILE A 107 -7.14 8.00 -11.52
C ILE A 107 -8.37 7.58 -12.32
N ASP A 108 -8.75 8.37 -13.32
CA ASP A 108 -9.90 8.12 -14.19
C ASP A 108 -9.37 7.82 -15.60
N GLU A 109 -9.64 6.62 -16.11
CA GLU A 109 -9.13 6.13 -17.39
C GLU A 109 -9.74 6.87 -18.57
N THR A 110 -11.06 7.12 -18.52
CA THR A 110 -11.79 7.75 -19.63
C THR A 110 -11.35 9.20 -19.84
N SER A 111 -11.10 9.94 -18.77
CA SER A 111 -10.78 11.37 -18.81
C SER A 111 -9.30 11.68 -18.58
N TYR A 112 -8.49 10.66 -18.30
CA TYR A 112 -7.05 10.76 -18.06
C TYR A 112 -6.74 11.79 -16.96
N GLN A 113 -7.43 11.69 -15.83
CA GLN A 113 -7.31 12.65 -14.74
C GLN A 113 -6.91 11.98 -13.42
N ILE A 114 -5.93 12.58 -12.74
CA ILE A 114 -5.85 12.44 -11.30
C ILE A 114 -6.91 13.36 -10.70
N CYS A 115 -7.80 12.82 -9.86
CA CYS A 115 -8.84 13.58 -9.18
C CYS A 115 -8.62 13.53 -7.67
N LYS A 116 -8.69 14.68 -7.00
CA LYS A 116 -8.70 14.78 -5.54
C LYS A 116 -10.13 14.93 -5.04
N TYR A 117 -10.50 14.10 -4.10
CA TYR A 117 -11.77 14.18 -3.40
C TYR A 117 -11.54 14.50 -1.92
N THR A 118 -12.41 15.33 -1.35
CA THR A 118 -12.49 15.55 0.10
C THR A 118 -13.82 15.06 0.62
N TYR A 119 -13.84 14.63 1.89
CA TYR A 119 -15.06 14.13 2.53
C TYR A 119 -15.25 14.67 3.94
N ASP A 120 -16.50 14.69 4.40
CA ASP A 120 -16.81 15.00 5.81
C ASP A 120 -16.58 13.78 6.72
N THR A 121 -16.53 14.01 8.04
CA THR A 121 -16.24 12.95 9.03
C THR A 121 -17.20 11.75 8.99
N ASN A 122 -18.38 11.89 8.36
CA ASN A 122 -19.38 10.83 8.26
C ASN A 122 -19.54 10.30 6.83
N TYR A 123 -18.65 10.68 5.90
CA TYR A 123 -18.68 10.32 4.49
C TYR A 123 -19.99 10.63 3.77
N LYS A 124 -20.76 11.62 4.25
CA LYS A 124 -22.05 12.00 3.66
C LYS A 124 -21.88 12.87 2.43
N ASN A 125 -20.84 13.68 2.44
CA ASN A 125 -20.48 14.56 1.35
C ASN A 125 -19.09 14.18 0.87
N ILE A 126 -18.98 13.78 -0.39
CA ILE A 126 -17.73 13.53 -1.09
C ILE A 126 -17.70 14.51 -2.26
N THR A 127 -16.69 15.36 -2.30
CA THR A 127 -16.61 16.45 -3.27
C THR A 127 -15.26 16.40 -3.98
N LYS A 128 -15.28 16.41 -5.31
CA LYS A 128 -14.07 16.63 -6.11
C LYS A 128 -13.56 18.04 -5.87
N SER A 129 -12.41 18.18 -5.22
CA SER A 129 -11.81 19.49 -4.93
C SER A 129 -10.85 19.94 -6.02
N ASN A 130 -10.12 19.00 -6.62
CA ASN A 130 -9.14 19.29 -7.66
C ASN A 130 -9.04 18.18 -8.70
N SER A 131 -8.55 18.52 -9.89
CA SER A 131 -8.15 17.53 -10.90
C SER A 131 -6.98 18.01 -11.77
N TRP A 132 -6.28 17.04 -12.36
CA TRP A 132 -5.12 17.25 -13.22
C TRP A 132 -5.23 16.37 -14.48
N TYR A 133 -5.47 17.00 -15.64
CA TYR A 133 -5.58 16.32 -16.94
C TYR A 133 -4.21 15.90 -17.47
N LEU A 134 -3.94 14.59 -17.50
CA LEU A 134 -2.65 14.01 -17.85
C LEU A 134 -2.36 14.01 -19.36
N LEU A 135 -3.34 14.30 -20.21
CA LEU A 135 -3.14 14.52 -21.65
C LEU A 135 -2.65 15.94 -21.99
N GLN A 136 -2.62 16.84 -21.01
CA GLN A 136 -2.15 18.21 -21.21
C GLN A 136 -0.66 18.35 -20.95
N ALA A 137 -0.04 19.36 -21.59
CA ALA A 137 1.32 19.75 -21.25
C ALA A 137 1.44 20.07 -19.75
N PRO A 138 2.53 19.64 -19.07
CA PRO A 138 3.79 19.16 -19.64
C PRO A 138 3.86 17.65 -19.90
N SER A 139 2.78 16.89 -19.73
CA SER A 139 2.78 15.45 -20.00
C SER A 139 2.89 15.16 -21.50
N PRO A 140 3.70 14.17 -21.92
CA PRO A 140 3.68 13.63 -23.27
C PRO A 140 2.72 12.43 -23.41
N MET A 141 1.88 12.15 -22.41
CA MET A 141 0.91 11.05 -22.47
C MET A 141 -0.07 11.27 -23.62
N THR A 142 -0.36 10.19 -24.33
CA THR A 142 -1.31 10.17 -25.44
C THR A 142 -2.53 9.38 -25.04
N ASP A 143 -3.69 9.77 -25.56
CA ASP A 143 -4.93 9.01 -25.43
C ASP A 143 -4.79 7.68 -26.17
N THR A 144 -4.95 6.57 -25.43
CA THR A 144 -4.91 5.20 -25.92
C THR A 144 -6.30 4.56 -25.96
N GLY A 145 -7.37 5.33 -25.76
CA GLY A 145 -8.73 4.83 -25.67
C GLY A 145 -8.95 4.05 -24.37
N ASN A 146 -9.48 2.83 -24.50
CA ASN A 146 -9.80 1.91 -23.39
C ASN A 146 -8.59 1.10 -22.90
N ASP A 147 -7.37 1.55 -23.20
CA ASP A 147 -6.13 0.96 -22.67
C ASP A 147 -5.35 2.04 -21.88
N GLY A 148 -6.07 2.80 -21.06
CA GLY A 148 -5.60 4.05 -20.46
C GLY A 148 -4.87 3.88 -19.11
N PRO A 149 -4.85 4.93 -18.28
CA PRO A 149 -4.31 4.87 -16.93
C PRO A 149 -5.33 4.22 -15.97
N GLU A 150 -4.92 3.14 -15.32
CA GLU A 150 -5.81 2.31 -14.48
C GLU A 150 -5.44 2.38 -12.99
N GLY A 151 -4.15 2.32 -12.66
CA GLY A 151 -3.67 2.24 -11.27
C GLY A 151 -3.09 3.54 -10.73
N ILE A 152 -3.11 3.75 -9.42
CA ILE A 152 -2.46 4.92 -8.81
C ILE A 152 -1.91 4.66 -7.40
N ALA A 153 -0.65 5.01 -7.18
CA ALA A 153 -0.01 5.02 -5.87
C ALA A 153 0.66 6.37 -5.59
N PHE A 154 0.69 6.76 -4.32
CA PHE A 154 1.50 7.90 -3.87
C PHE A 154 2.80 7.42 -3.20
N VAL A 155 3.93 7.96 -3.64
CA VAL A 155 5.25 7.65 -3.07
C VAL A 155 5.84 8.91 -2.43
N PRO A 156 5.95 8.98 -1.09
CA PRO A 156 6.49 10.14 -0.39
C PRO A 156 7.98 10.41 -0.68
N ASP A 157 8.37 11.69 -0.66
CA ASP A 157 9.74 12.16 -0.93
C ASP A 157 10.79 11.48 -0.04
N LYS A 158 10.45 11.13 1.20
CA LYS A 158 11.38 10.43 2.11
C LYS A 158 11.88 9.10 1.56
N TYR A 159 11.09 8.41 0.72
CA TYR A 159 11.51 7.17 0.06
C TYR A 159 12.27 7.47 -1.21
N LEU A 160 11.79 8.41 -2.02
CA LEU A 160 12.41 8.84 -3.28
C LEU A 160 13.85 9.35 -3.06
N GLN A 161 14.06 10.18 -2.02
CA GLN A 161 15.38 10.68 -1.64
C GLN A 161 16.29 9.56 -1.14
N LYS A 162 15.76 8.65 -0.32
CA LYS A 162 16.52 7.55 0.26
C LYS A 162 17.02 6.57 -0.81
N ILE A 163 16.19 6.31 -1.81
CA ILE A 163 16.54 5.41 -2.91
C ILE A 163 17.32 6.11 -4.04
N GLY A 164 17.27 7.45 -4.07
CA GLY A 164 17.85 8.24 -5.16
C GLY A 164 17.06 8.09 -6.46
N PHE A 165 15.73 8.12 -6.38
CA PHE A 165 14.84 7.95 -7.53
C PHE A 165 15.19 8.92 -8.66
N VAL A 166 15.41 8.40 -9.88
CA VAL A 166 15.87 9.18 -11.03
C VAL A 166 14.70 9.49 -11.96
N SER A 167 14.48 10.78 -12.24
CA SER A 167 13.54 11.25 -13.27
C SER A 167 13.98 10.76 -14.65
N SER A 168 13.13 9.98 -15.34
CA SER A 168 13.45 9.54 -16.71
C SER A 168 13.42 10.68 -17.73
N LEU A 169 12.75 11.79 -17.43
CA LEU A 169 12.77 13.00 -18.25
C LEU A 169 14.13 13.70 -18.22
N THR A 170 14.78 13.77 -17.06
CA THR A 170 16.00 14.59 -16.86
C THR A 170 17.28 13.77 -16.65
N GLY A 171 17.15 12.48 -16.32
CA GLY A 171 18.24 11.60 -15.92
C GLY A 171 18.91 11.98 -14.60
N LYS A 172 18.23 12.76 -13.73
CA LYS A 172 18.73 13.20 -12.43
C LYS A 172 17.84 12.70 -11.30
N VAL A 173 18.40 12.61 -10.09
CA VAL A 173 17.63 12.34 -8.88
C VAL A 173 16.52 13.39 -8.75
N TYR A 174 15.31 12.94 -8.44
CA TYR A 174 14.12 13.77 -8.33
C TYR A 174 13.54 13.74 -6.91
N THR A 175 13.02 14.88 -6.49
CA THR A 175 12.22 15.07 -5.27
C THR A 175 11.11 16.02 -5.64
N SER A 176 9.91 15.84 -5.09
CA SER A 176 8.78 16.68 -5.43
C SER A 176 9.06 18.15 -5.15
N THR A 177 8.57 18.99 -6.05
CA THR A 177 8.75 20.45 -6.05
C THR A 177 7.42 21.18 -6.13
N LYS A 178 6.32 20.47 -6.43
CA LYS A 178 4.97 21.04 -6.51
C LYS A 178 4.21 21.08 -5.18
N GLY A 179 4.82 20.55 -4.11
CA GLY A 179 4.36 20.80 -2.73
C GLY A 179 3.50 19.70 -2.11
N MET A 180 3.28 18.57 -2.80
CA MET A 180 2.59 17.41 -2.21
C MET A 180 3.49 16.55 -1.30
N GLY A 181 4.81 16.73 -1.36
CA GLY A 181 5.76 15.97 -0.53
C GLY A 181 6.01 14.53 -1.02
N GLY A 182 5.80 14.31 -2.33
CA GLY A 182 5.95 13.01 -2.99
C GLY A 182 5.40 13.07 -4.42
N LEU A 183 5.32 11.91 -5.07
CA LEU A 183 4.91 11.77 -6.46
C LEU A 183 3.77 10.77 -6.61
N PHE A 184 2.91 10.98 -7.59
CA PHE A 184 1.98 9.95 -8.05
C PHE A 184 2.65 9.05 -9.07
N PHE A 185 2.51 7.74 -8.88
CA PHE A 185 2.89 6.68 -9.79
C PHE A 185 1.59 6.11 -10.35
N VAL A 186 1.40 6.23 -11.66
CA VAL A 186 0.17 5.83 -12.36
C VAL A 186 0.48 4.64 -13.25
N ALA A 187 -0.18 3.51 -13.01
CA ALA A 187 -0.09 2.34 -13.89
C ALA A 187 -0.86 2.66 -15.19
N HIS A 188 -0.26 2.30 -16.32
CA HIS A 188 -0.85 2.53 -17.63
C HIS A 188 -0.95 1.21 -18.38
N GLN A 189 -2.17 0.83 -18.74
CA GLN A 189 -2.49 -0.46 -19.31
C GLN A 189 -1.76 -0.66 -20.65
N HIS A 190 -1.75 0.37 -21.50
CA HIS A 190 -0.98 0.30 -22.74
C HIS A 190 0.54 0.34 -22.52
N GLY A 191 1.23 -0.76 -22.82
CA GLY A 191 2.69 -0.82 -22.92
C GLY A 191 3.42 -1.09 -21.60
N GLY A 192 2.69 -1.32 -20.50
CA GLY A 192 3.25 -1.75 -19.22
C GLY A 192 4.15 -0.72 -18.59
N TYR A 193 3.70 0.53 -18.60
CA TYR A 193 4.44 1.64 -18.04
C TYR A 193 3.85 2.09 -16.71
N VAL A 194 4.74 2.59 -15.85
CA VAL A 194 4.35 3.47 -14.75
C VAL A 194 4.73 4.90 -15.13
N TRP A 195 3.75 5.80 -15.15
CA TRP A 195 3.91 7.23 -15.40
C TRP A 195 3.97 7.98 -14.07
N VAL A 196 4.89 8.93 -13.94
CA VAL A 196 5.14 9.60 -12.67
C VAL A 196 4.94 11.10 -12.78
N PHE A 197 4.14 11.64 -11.86
CA PHE A 197 3.72 13.03 -11.83
C PHE A 197 3.99 13.66 -10.47
N ASP A 198 4.51 14.89 -10.51
CA ASP A 198 4.66 15.78 -9.35
C ASP A 198 3.51 16.80 -9.40
N VAL A 199 2.62 16.78 -8.41
CA VAL A 199 1.33 17.47 -8.48
C VAL A 199 1.24 18.58 -7.44
N ASN A 200 0.72 19.75 -7.81
CA ASN A 200 0.40 20.81 -6.86
C ASN A 200 -1.00 20.57 -6.27
N PRO A 201 -1.15 20.23 -4.97
CA PRO A 201 -2.43 19.92 -4.37
C PRO A 201 -3.42 21.10 -4.33
N ALA A 202 -2.93 22.34 -4.49
CA ALA A 202 -3.73 23.55 -4.32
C ALA A 202 -4.29 24.12 -5.63
N THR A 203 -3.89 23.61 -6.80
CA THR A 203 -4.23 24.22 -8.09
C THR A 203 -4.49 23.16 -9.15
N ASN A 204 -5.66 23.24 -9.80
CA ASN A 204 -6.02 22.34 -10.90
C ASN A 204 -5.03 22.47 -12.05
N ASN A 205 -4.71 21.33 -12.69
CA ASN A 205 -3.80 21.26 -13.84
C ASN A 205 -2.40 21.85 -13.63
N ASP A 206 -1.99 22.09 -12.38
CA ASP A 206 -0.61 22.42 -12.06
C ASP A 206 0.13 21.15 -11.62
N PHE A 207 0.85 20.57 -12.56
CA PHE A 207 1.67 19.39 -12.34
C PHE A 207 2.95 19.43 -13.20
N ALA A 208 3.91 18.57 -12.88
CA ALA A 208 5.07 18.29 -13.72
C ALA A 208 5.10 16.80 -14.07
N PHE A 209 5.46 16.51 -15.32
CA PHE A 209 5.79 15.17 -15.75
C PHE A 209 7.22 14.84 -15.30
N VAL A 210 7.36 13.81 -14.47
CA VAL A 210 8.67 13.40 -13.91
C VAL A 210 9.32 12.35 -14.78
N GLY A 211 8.52 11.43 -15.31
CA GLY A 211 9.03 10.37 -16.18
C GLY A 211 8.01 9.26 -16.46
N LYS A 212 8.34 8.46 -17.45
CA LYS A 212 7.70 7.19 -17.82
C LYS A 212 8.72 6.06 -17.61
N TYR A 213 8.30 4.96 -17.00
CA TYR A 213 9.19 3.85 -16.65
C TYR A 213 8.57 2.51 -17.07
N LEU A 214 9.35 1.68 -17.77
CA LEU A 214 8.95 0.31 -18.09
C LEU A 214 8.78 -0.52 -16.82
N THR A 215 7.87 -1.49 -16.88
CA THR A 215 7.78 -2.64 -15.96
C THR A 215 8.38 -3.89 -16.63
N ASN A 216 8.17 -5.09 -16.08
CA ASN A 216 8.53 -6.35 -16.71
C ASN A 216 7.42 -6.93 -17.60
N ARG A 217 6.24 -6.33 -17.61
CA ARG A 217 5.11 -6.76 -18.45
C ARG A 217 4.75 -5.69 -19.48
N TYR A 218 3.91 -6.06 -20.43
CA TYR A 218 3.48 -5.18 -21.53
C TYR A 218 2.20 -4.42 -21.21
N GLU A 219 1.65 -4.61 -20.01
CA GLU A 219 0.47 -3.94 -19.47
C GLU A 219 0.66 -3.70 -17.96
N SER A 220 -0.05 -2.75 -17.34
CA SER A 220 -0.08 -2.54 -15.89
C SER A 220 -1.41 -1.90 -15.46
N CYS A 221 -2.12 -2.54 -14.53
CA CYS A 221 -3.50 -2.17 -14.16
C CYS A 221 -3.66 -1.57 -12.77
N GLU A 222 -2.76 -1.87 -11.83
CA GLU A 222 -2.78 -1.24 -10.51
C GLU A 222 -1.36 -0.98 -9.99
N THR A 223 -1.22 0.05 -9.15
CA THR A 223 -0.02 0.28 -8.35
C THR A 223 -0.39 0.48 -6.88
N SER A 224 0.35 -0.15 -5.96
CA SER A 224 0.20 0.08 -4.53
C SER A 224 1.55 0.21 -3.84
N PHE A 225 1.67 1.11 -2.88
CA PHE A 225 2.94 1.39 -2.20
C PHE A 225 2.88 0.96 -0.74
N ASP A 226 3.84 0.13 -0.30
CA ASP A 226 4.00 -0.23 1.11
C ASP A 226 5.02 0.70 1.79
N PRO A 227 4.59 1.66 2.63
CA PRO A 227 5.50 2.58 3.30
C PRO A 227 6.40 1.88 4.34
N SER A 228 6.07 0.69 4.84
CA SER A 228 6.93 0.01 5.81
C SER A 228 8.17 -0.62 5.17
N THR A 229 8.12 -0.93 3.88
CA THR A 229 9.18 -1.58 3.11
C THR A 229 9.70 -0.72 1.96
N GLY A 230 9.00 0.37 1.63
CA GLY A 230 9.27 1.25 0.49
C GLY A 230 9.23 0.56 -0.85
N LEU A 231 8.49 -0.53 -0.96
CA LEU A 231 8.29 -1.26 -2.19
C LEU A 231 7.04 -0.76 -2.89
N LEU A 232 7.14 -0.65 -4.21
CA LEU A 232 6.02 -0.43 -5.11
C LEU A 232 5.61 -1.77 -5.69
N TYR A 233 4.33 -2.07 -5.60
CA TYR A 233 3.71 -3.25 -6.20
C TYR A 233 2.97 -2.81 -7.46
N VAL A 234 3.13 -3.54 -8.55
CA VAL A 234 2.49 -3.26 -9.83
C VAL A 234 1.74 -4.52 -10.28
N LEU A 235 0.43 -4.40 -10.46
CA LEU A 235 -0.43 -5.50 -10.92
C LEU A 235 -0.52 -5.49 -12.44
N HIS A 236 -0.61 -6.69 -13.01
CA HIS A 236 -0.73 -6.95 -14.44
C HIS A 236 -1.84 -7.98 -14.66
N ASN A 237 -2.69 -7.77 -15.65
CA ASN A 237 -3.87 -8.59 -15.92
C ASN A 237 -4.13 -8.90 -17.41
N ALA A 238 -3.28 -8.46 -18.35
CA ALA A 238 -3.52 -8.68 -19.78
C ALA A 238 -3.36 -10.14 -20.26
N ASP A 239 -2.64 -10.98 -19.52
CA ASP A 239 -2.52 -12.42 -19.79
C ASP A 239 -3.02 -13.26 -18.59
N ASP A 240 -2.09 -13.74 -17.79
CA ASP A 240 -2.37 -14.29 -16.47
C ASP A 240 -2.16 -13.14 -15.48
N ASN A 241 -2.73 -13.23 -14.27
CA ASN A 241 -2.51 -12.16 -13.30
C ASN A 241 -1.12 -12.29 -12.67
N TYR A 242 -0.37 -11.19 -12.66
CA TYR A 242 0.95 -11.11 -12.03
C TYR A 242 1.08 -9.86 -11.17
N LEU A 243 1.79 -10.00 -10.06
CA LEU A 243 2.20 -8.88 -9.22
C LEU A 243 3.72 -8.74 -9.25
N GLU A 244 4.18 -7.64 -9.83
CA GLU A 244 5.56 -7.22 -9.83
C GLU A 244 5.86 -6.41 -8.57
N VAL A 245 7.01 -6.69 -7.92
CA VAL A 245 7.48 -5.97 -6.73
C VAL A 245 8.75 -5.21 -7.08
N CYS A 246 8.71 -3.88 -6.99
CA CYS A 246 9.76 -2.95 -7.37
C CYS A 246 10.32 -2.19 -6.15
N ASP A 247 11.62 -1.88 -6.17
CA ASP A 247 12.30 -1.13 -5.10
C ASP A 247 12.44 0.38 -5.36
N LEU A 248 11.74 0.89 -6.39
CA LEU A 248 11.82 2.25 -6.92
C LEU A 248 13.17 2.65 -7.56
N THR A 249 14.22 1.82 -7.50
CA THR A 249 15.41 2.10 -8.31
C THR A 249 15.08 1.94 -9.79
N THR A 250 15.82 2.63 -10.63
CA THR A 250 15.62 2.57 -12.08
C THR A 250 16.90 2.18 -12.79
N THR A 251 16.76 1.40 -13.85
CA THR A 251 17.84 1.05 -14.77
C THR A 251 17.49 1.53 -16.16
N LYS A 252 18.50 1.82 -16.99
CA LYS A 252 18.26 2.23 -18.38
C LYS A 252 18.32 0.99 -19.28
N ILE A 253 17.26 0.77 -20.07
CA ILE A 253 17.19 -0.27 -21.10
C ILE A 253 17.00 0.41 -22.44
N GLY A 254 18.04 0.39 -23.28
CA GLY A 254 18.06 1.18 -24.51
C GLY A 254 17.92 2.67 -24.21
N ASN A 255 16.84 3.28 -24.69
CA ASN A 255 16.52 4.70 -24.48
C ASN A 255 15.51 4.96 -23.36
N GLU A 256 14.99 3.92 -22.72
CA GLU A 256 13.95 4.03 -21.70
C GLU A 256 14.50 3.69 -20.32
N TYR A 257 13.84 4.22 -19.28
CA TYR A 257 14.08 3.80 -17.91
C TYR A 257 13.10 2.69 -17.55
N LYS A 258 13.55 1.75 -16.72
CA LYS A 258 12.76 0.63 -16.22
C LYS A 258 12.85 0.59 -14.71
N LEU A 259 11.74 0.32 -14.04
CA LEU A 259 11.72 0.04 -12.60
C LEU A 259 12.43 -1.28 -12.32
N THR A 260 13.29 -1.31 -11.30
CA THR A 260 13.97 -2.54 -10.91
C THR A 260 13.02 -3.45 -10.15
N MET A 261 12.67 -4.57 -10.77
CA MET A 261 11.93 -5.65 -10.13
C MET A 261 12.81 -6.48 -9.21
N LEU A 262 12.31 -6.72 -8.01
CA LEU A 262 12.86 -7.65 -7.04
C LEU A 262 12.24 -9.04 -7.16
N LYS A 263 10.92 -9.09 -7.35
CA LYS A 263 10.13 -10.32 -7.37
C LYS A 263 8.92 -10.17 -8.27
N GLU A 264 8.40 -11.31 -8.70
CA GLU A 264 7.13 -11.41 -9.39
C GLU A 264 6.35 -12.59 -8.81
N TYR A 265 5.03 -12.43 -8.68
CA TYR A 265 4.13 -13.48 -8.24
C TYR A 265 3.00 -13.66 -9.23
N PHE A 266 2.76 -14.89 -9.68
CA PHE A 266 1.51 -15.23 -10.35
C PHE A 266 0.36 -15.24 -9.34
N ILE A 267 -0.75 -14.60 -9.70
CA ILE A 267 -1.98 -14.56 -8.91
C ILE A 267 -2.95 -15.53 -9.59
N PRO A 268 -3.25 -16.69 -8.98
CA PRO A 268 -4.19 -17.63 -9.57
C PRO A 268 -5.59 -17.02 -9.60
N ASN A 269 -6.21 -17.02 -10.78
CA ASN A 269 -7.62 -16.73 -10.88
C ASN A 269 -8.46 -17.86 -10.26
N PRO A 270 -9.57 -17.55 -9.58
CA PRO A 270 -10.63 -18.53 -9.39
C PRO A 270 -11.18 -18.97 -10.76
N SER A 271 -11.93 -20.07 -10.82
CA SER A 271 -12.46 -20.60 -12.09
C SER A 271 -13.17 -19.53 -12.92
N GLY A 272 -12.57 -19.12 -14.04
CA GLY A 272 -13.06 -18.05 -14.91
C GLY A 272 -11.92 -17.25 -15.56
N LYS A 273 -12.26 -16.40 -16.53
CA LYS A 273 -11.32 -15.45 -17.17
C LYS A 273 -11.54 -14.02 -16.64
N ALA A 274 -11.78 -13.88 -15.34
CA ALA A 274 -11.95 -12.56 -14.75
C ALA A 274 -10.58 -12.00 -14.39
N ASN A 275 -10.30 -10.79 -14.85
CA ASN A 275 -9.08 -10.06 -14.54
C ASN A 275 -9.09 -9.70 -13.05
N VAL A 276 -7.91 -9.74 -12.43
CA VAL A 276 -7.72 -9.12 -11.12
C VAL A 276 -7.25 -7.71 -11.41
N GLU A 277 -8.01 -6.72 -10.95
CA GLU A 277 -7.80 -5.33 -11.38
C GLU A 277 -7.39 -4.44 -10.22
N GLY A 278 -7.92 -4.66 -9.02
CA GLY A 278 -7.53 -3.89 -7.84
C GLY A 278 -6.67 -4.67 -6.86
N PHE A 279 -5.72 -3.96 -6.25
CA PHE A 279 -4.80 -4.50 -5.26
C PHE A 279 -4.53 -3.50 -4.14
N ALA A 280 -4.68 -3.94 -2.90
CA ALA A 280 -4.20 -3.21 -1.73
C ALA A 280 -3.34 -4.11 -0.85
N ILE A 281 -2.40 -3.48 -0.14
CA ILE A 281 -1.52 -4.15 0.80
C ILE A 281 -1.43 -3.36 2.10
N SER A 282 -1.51 -4.06 3.22
CA SER A 282 -1.21 -3.47 4.52
C SER A 282 0.30 -3.34 4.73
N PRO A 283 0.79 -2.39 5.52
CA PRO A 283 2.18 -2.36 5.91
C PRO A 283 2.64 -3.72 6.48
N LYS A 284 3.89 -4.13 6.25
CA LYS A 284 4.49 -5.39 6.74
C LYS A 284 4.41 -5.60 8.26
N PHE A 285 4.28 -4.53 9.04
CA PHE A 285 4.18 -4.59 10.49
C PHE A 285 3.05 -3.73 11.06
N PRO A 286 1.80 -3.99 10.66
CA PRO A 286 0.68 -3.28 11.22
C PRO A 286 0.41 -3.85 12.63
N GLU A 287 -0.55 -3.27 13.33
CA GLU A 287 -1.11 -3.93 14.51
C GLU A 287 -1.56 -5.35 14.07
N ARG A 288 -1.03 -6.40 14.71
CA ARG A 288 -0.79 -7.75 14.16
C ARG A 288 -1.96 -8.44 13.43
N GLU A 289 -3.18 -7.96 13.59
CA GLU A 289 -4.41 -8.60 13.13
C GLU A 289 -5.01 -7.97 11.88
N SER A 290 -4.53 -6.79 11.43
CA SER A 290 -4.99 -6.16 10.18
C SER A 290 -4.03 -6.38 8.99
N LEU A 291 -3.06 -7.29 9.14
CA LEU A 291 -2.21 -7.72 8.05
C LEU A 291 -3.09 -8.29 6.94
N GLY A 292 -2.83 -7.92 5.72
CA GLY A 292 -3.62 -8.34 4.59
C GLY A 292 -3.05 -7.89 3.26
N VAL A 293 -3.39 -8.69 2.27
CA VAL A 293 -3.48 -8.28 0.89
C VAL A 293 -4.95 -8.38 0.50
N TRP A 294 -5.44 -7.39 -0.24
CA TRP A 294 -6.77 -7.39 -0.82
C TRP A 294 -6.65 -7.40 -2.34
N LEU A 295 -7.48 -8.20 -2.98
CA LEU A 295 -7.59 -8.26 -4.43
C LEU A 295 -9.07 -8.16 -4.81
N CYS A 296 -9.36 -7.40 -5.85
CA CYS A 296 -10.68 -7.41 -6.48
C CYS A 296 -10.62 -7.77 -7.97
N ARG A 297 -11.75 -8.26 -8.48
CA ARG A 297 -11.90 -8.67 -9.88
C ARG A 297 -12.89 -7.76 -10.58
N ASP A 298 -12.62 -7.50 -11.85
CA ASP A 298 -13.65 -6.96 -12.74
C ASP A 298 -14.67 -8.06 -13.05
N VAL A 299 -15.86 -7.89 -12.48
CA VAL A 299 -16.98 -8.82 -12.61
C VAL A 299 -18.21 -8.12 -13.16
N LYS A 300 -18.34 -8.13 -14.48
CA LYS A 300 -19.47 -7.49 -15.19
C LYS A 300 -20.79 -8.28 -15.14
N LYS A 301 -20.85 -9.48 -14.51
CA LYS A 301 -22.01 -10.41 -14.60
C LYS A 301 -22.37 -11.13 -13.30
N ASN A 302 -23.67 -11.18 -13.03
CA ASN A 302 -24.31 -11.85 -11.90
C ASN A 302 -24.45 -13.36 -12.20
N PRO A 303 -23.42 -14.17 -11.92
CA PRO A 303 -23.23 -14.69 -10.56
C PRO A 303 -21.86 -14.39 -9.90
N ASP A 304 -20.92 -13.77 -10.63
CA ASP A 304 -19.52 -13.64 -10.20
C ASP A 304 -19.30 -12.49 -9.19
N ILE A 305 -20.27 -11.58 -9.07
CA ILE A 305 -20.32 -10.49 -8.07
C ILE A 305 -20.22 -11.01 -6.63
N SER A 306 -20.66 -12.25 -6.40
CA SER A 306 -20.54 -12.91 -5.09
C SER A 306 -19.10 -13.21 -4.68
N ASP A 307 -18.12 -13.02 -5.57
CA ASP A 307 -16.71 -13.34 -5.37
C ASP A 307 -15.76 -12.29 -6.00
N GLN A 308 -16.10 -11.02 -5.84
CA GLN A 308 -15.34 -9.91 -6.43
C GLN A 308 -14.25 -9.32 -5.54
N LEU A 309 -14.23 -9.61 -4.24
CA LEU A 309 -13.29 -9.01 -3.28
C LEU A 309 -12.81 -10.05 -2.27
N ARG A 310 -11.49 -10.27 -2.23
CA ARG A 310 -10.85 -11.24 -1.33
C ARG A 310 -9.84 -10.59 -0.41
N TRP A 311 -9.76 -11.10 0.81
CA TRP A 311 -8.74 -10.76 1.80
C TRP A 311 -7.86 -11.97 2.13
N PHE A 312 -6.57 -11.81 1.90
CA PHE A 312 -5.55 -12.82 2.11
C PHE A 312 -4.78 -12.51 3.41
N TYR A 313 -5.07 -13.30 4.46
CA TYR A 313 -4.39 -13.23 5.76
C TYR A 313 -4.21 -14.63 6.38
N PRO A 314 -3.08 -14.89 7.09
CA PRO A 314 -1.88 -14.05 7.17
C PRO A 314 -1.11 -14.04 5.85
N TYR A 315 -0.42 -12.94 5.52
CA TYR A 315 0.43 -12.85 4.34
C TYR A 315 1.89 -12.55 4.72
N ALA A 316 2.83 -12.93 3.85
CA ALA A 316 4.25 -12.66 4.04
C ALA A 316 4.66 -11.47 3.16
N ALA A 317 4.77 -10.28 3.76
CA ALA A 317 5.19 -9.09 3.04
C ALA A 317 6.67 -9.14 2.62
N ASP A 318 6.99 -8.54 1.48
CA ASP A 318 8.34 -8.48 0.95
C ASP A 318 9.21 -7.42 1.61
N GLY A 319 10.46 -7.34 1.16
CA GLY A 319 11.40 -6.33 1.60
C GLY A 319 11.88 -6.51 3.04
N ASN A 320 12.84 -5.68 3.40
CA ASN A 320 13.19 -5.47 4.80
C ASN A 320 12.45 -4.24 5.30
N GLU A 321 12.24 -4.16 6.60
CA GLU A 321 11.64 -2.97 7.23
C GLU A 321 12.48 -1.73 6.88
N LEU A 322 11.99 -0.82 6.03
CA LEU A 322 12.65 0.47 5.83
C LEU A 322 12.45 1.40 7.03
N GLN A 323 11.42 1.12 7.84
CA GLN A 323 11.33 1.69 9.19
C GLN A 323 12.58 1.36 10.02
N THR A 324 13.30 0.25 9.84
CA THR A 324 14.53 -0.01 10.65
C THR A 324 15.73 0.89 10.33
N LYS A 325 15.65 1.78 9.32
CA LYS A 325 16.61 2.91 9.18
C LYS A 325 16.02 4.27 9.53
N LEU A 326 14.71 4.38 9.73
CA LEU A 326 14.04 5.62 10.14
C LEU A 326 13.63 5.62 11.63
N GLU A 327 13.34 4.47 12.22
CA GLU A 327 12.97 4.24 13.61
C GLU A 327 13.47 2.83 14.02
N GLU A 328 14.55 2.75 14.81
CA GLU A 328 14.94 1.51 15.46
C GLU A 328 13.82 1.08 16.42
N ARG A 329 13.09 0.02 16.04
CA ARG A 329 12.23 -0.73 16.96
C ARG A 329 13.08 -1.28 18.09
N VAL A 330 12.83 -0.83 19.30
CA VAL A 330 13.41 -1.46 20.50
C VAL A 330 12.45 -2.57 20.92
N ALA A 331 12.47 -3.66 20.16
CA ALA A 331 11.80 -4.89 20.55
C ALA A 331 12.78 -5.75 21.36
N ASN A 332 12.75 -5.59 22.69
CA ASN A 332 13.20 -6.68 23.57
C ASN A 332 12.01 -7.59 23.81
N SER A 333 12.16 -8.87 23.47
CA SER A 333 11.12 -9.92 23.44
C SER A 333 10.41 -10.21 24.76
N ASP A 334 10.77 -9.54 25.85
CA ASP A 334 10.24 -9.78 27.20
C ASP A 334 9.34 -8.65 27.73
N GLN A 335 9.01 -7.64 26.93
CA GLN A 335 8.26 -6.47 27.41
C GLN A 335 6.75 -6.58 27.22
N LYS A 336 6.01 -6.19 28.27
CA LYS A 336 4.54 -6.19 28.32
C LYS A 336 3.91 -4.92 27.75
N PHE A 337 4.71 -3.99 27.26
CA PHE A 337 4.28 -2.68 26.76
C PHE A 337 4.84 -2.39 25.36
N GLN A 338 4.12 -1.58 24.60
CA GLN A 338 4.56 -1.00 23.34
C GLN A 338 4.49 0.52 23.43
N ALA A 339 5.47 1.23 22.87
CA ALA A 339 5.53 2.68 22.89
C ALA A 339 5.76 3.23 21.48
N PHE A 340 4.97 4.24 21.11
CA PHE A 340 4.96 4.84 19.77
C PHE A 340 5.05 6.35 19.90
N VAL A 341 5.88 6.98 19.09
CA VAL A 341 5.92 8.45 18.98
C VAL A 341 5.22 8.84 17.69
N ASN A 342 4.20 9.68 17.81
CA ASN A 342 3.53 10.29 16.67
C ASN A 342 3.53 11.81 16.88
N HIS A 343 4.29 12.52 16.03
CA HIS A 343 4.57 13.94 16.18
C HIS A 343 5.07 14.28 17.59
N LYS A 344 4.34 15.15 18.31
CA LYS A 344 4.66 15.64 19.66
C LYS A 344 3.98 14.82 20.76
N THR A 345 3.55 13.60 20.45
CA THR A 345 2.84 12.72 21.40
C THR A 345 3.48 11.34 21.44
N LEU A 346 3.84 10.89 22.64
CA LEU A 346 4.20 9.51 22.93
C LEU A 346 2.94 8.76 23.38
N THR A 347 2.56 7.70 22.69
CA THR A 347 1.46 6.80 23.06
C THR A 347 2.04 5.49 23.55
N ILE A 348 1.56 5.00 24.70
CA ILE A 348 1.99 3.70 25.24
C ILE A 348 0.77 2.79 25.38
N TYR A 349 0.97 1.52 25.04
CA TYR A 349 0.01 0.44 25.12
C TYR A 349 0.52 -0.64 26.08
N GLU A 350 -0.39 -1.32 26.77
CA GLU A 350 -0.10 -2.55 27.52
C GLU A 350 -0.92 -3.69 26.92
N HIS A 351 -0.32 -4.87 26.79
CA HIS A 351 -0.98 -6.05 26.22
C HIS A 351 -2.15 -6.58 27.07
N ALA A 352 -2.29 -6.17 28.34
CA ALA A 352 -3.38 -6.57 29.22
C ALA A 352 -3.95 -5.36 29.96
N LYS A 353 -5.28 -5.19 29.92
CA LYS A 353 -5.98 -4.16 30.71
C LYS A 353 -5.72 -4.41 32.20
N SER A 354 -5.19 -3.42 32.90
CA SER A 354 -5.20 -3.43 34.36
C SER A 354 -5.28 -2.03 34.93
N GLU A 355 -6.05 -1.85 36.01
CA GLU A 355 -6.31 -0.56 36.67
C GLU A 355 -5.19 -0.14 37.63
N ASN A 356 -3.96 -0.51 37.33
CA ASN A 356 -2.82 -0.18 38.18
C ASN A 356 -2.37 1.27 37.95
N LEU A 357 -1.70 1.86 38.95
CA LEU A 357 -1.01 3.12 38.75
C LEU A 357 0.33 2.85 38.05
N TYR A 358 0.54 3.52 36.92
CA TYR A 358 1.77 3.45 36.14
C TYR A 358 2.49 4.77 36.25
N ASN A 359 3.80 4.71 36.50
CA ASN A 359 4.66 5.87 36.35
C ASN A 359 5.54 5.67 35.13
N THR A 360 5.50 6.61 34.20
CA THR A 360 6.37 6.64 33.04
C THR A 360 7.40 7.74 33.22
N GLU A 361 8.65 7.34 33.15
CA GLU A 361 9.82 8.19 33.27
C GLU A 361 10.59 8.17 31.94
N ILE A 362 11.00 9.33 31.45
CA ILE A 362 11.84 9.49 30.26
C ILE A 362 13.18 10.04 30.72
N TYR A 363 14.27 9.36 30.36
CA TYR A 363 15.65 9.74 30.66
C TYR A 363 16.43 10.04 29.38
N SER A 364 17.38 10.97 29.41
CA SER A 364 18.37 11.12 28.34
C SER A 364 19.34 9.94 28.34
N VAL A 365 20.13 9.80 27.26
CA VAL A 365 21.20 8.77 27.20
C VAL A 365 22.27 8.93 28.28
N GLN A 366 22.43 10.13 28.85
CA GLN A 366 23.32 10.38 29.99
C GLN A 366 22.68 10.02 31.35
N GLY A 367 21.47 9.45 31.36
CA GLY A 367 20.75 9.06 32.57
C GLY A 367 20.04 10.21 33.30
N LYS A 368 19.93 11.40 32.68
CA LYS A 368 19.21 12.53 33.27
C LYS A 368 17.70 12.34 33.09
N LEU A 369 16.91 12.41 34.17
CA LEU A 369 15.45 12.40 34.09
C LEU A 369 14.96 13.67 33.36
N ILE A 370 14.19 13.47 32.30
CA ILE A 370 13.61 14.51 31.44
C ILE A 370 12.14 14.75 31.77
N LYS A 371 11.36 13.69 31.92
CA LYS A 371 9.92 13.78 32.16
C LYS A 371 9.43 12.62 33.01
N ILE A 372 8.47 12.88 33.89
CA ILE A 372 7.70 11.87 34.61
C ILE A 372 6.21 12.14 34.45
N SER A 373 5.40 11.09 34.34
CA SER A 373 3.95 11.20 34.28
C SER A 373 3.29 9.93 34.83
N SER A 374 2.13 10.09 35.47
CA SER A 374 1.40 9.00 36.12
C SER A 374 0.04 8.79 35.47
N HIS A 375 -0.32 7.54 35.25
CA HIS A 375 -1.53 7.16 34.50
C HIS A 375 -2.17 5.92 35.12
N LYS A 376 -3.50 5.80 34.98
CA LYS A 376 -4.28 4.67 35.51
C LYS A 376 -4.89 3.77 34.43
N THR A 377 -4.82 4.22 33.17
CA THR A 377 -5.47 3.56 32.04
C THR A 377 -4.54 3.50 30.85
N PHE A 378 -4.72 2.47 30.03
CA PHE A 378 -4.05 2.31 28.73
C PHE A 378 -5.09 2.28 27.59
N PRO A 379 -4.74 2.76 26.38
CA PRO A 379 -3.49 3.48 26.08
C PRO A 379 -3.49 4.86 26.74
N PHE A 380 -2.30 5.35 27.10
CA PHE A 380 -2.16 6.74 27.54
C PHE A 380 -1.28 7.52 26.57
N LYS A 381 -1.52 8.83 26.51
CA LYS A 381 -0.82 9.76 25.64
C LYS A 381 -0.05 10.77 26.49
N LEU A 382 1.23 10.93 26.20
CA LEU A 382 2.12 11.88 26.84
C LEU A 382 2.57 12.92 25.81
N SER A 383 2.29 14.19 26.05
CA SER A 383 2.88 15.26 25.24
C SER A 383 4.39 15.29 25.43
N ILE A 384 5.15 15.25 24.34
CA ILE A 384 6.61 15.34 24.31
C ILE A 384 7.09 16.58 23.54
N GLN A 385 6.21 17.57 23.34
CA GLN A 385 6.47 18.78 22.55
C GLN A 385 7.72 19.58 22.92
N ASN A 386 8.19 19.46 24.17
CA ASN A 386 9.34 20.20 24.70
C ASN A 386 10.57 19.30 24.90
N ILE A 387 10.52 18.05 24.45
CA ILE A 387 11.66 17.12 24.52
C ILE A 387 12.40 17.23 23.18
N PRO A 388 13.70 17.59 23.15
CA PRO A 388 14.44 17.66 21.89
C PRO A 388 14.44 16.33 21.12
N SER A 389 14.67 16.39 19.81
CA SER A 389 14.92 15.17 19.01
C SER A 389 16.20 14.49 19.51
N GLY A 390 16.17 13.17 19.69
CA GLY A 390 17.28 12.41 20.25
C GLY A 390 16.90 11.01 20.71
N LEU A 391 17.90 10.29 21.25
CA LEU A 391 17.70 8.99 21.89
C LEU A 391 17.42 9.17 23.39
N TYR A 392 16.49 8.39 23.91
CA TYR A 392 16.02 8.44 25.29
C TYR A 392 15.83 7.02 25.83
N TYR A 393 15.81 6.87 27.15
CA TYR A 393 15.33 5.68 27.81
C TYR A 393 13.96 5.95 28.39
N ILE A 394 13.02 5.05 28.18
CA ILE A 394 11.72 5.09 28.81
C ILE A 394 11.63 3.99 29.85
N ARG A 395 11.18 4.36 31.04
CA ARG A 395 10.97 3.44 32.16
C ARG A 395 9.51 3.49 32.57
N ILE A 396 8.87 2.33 32.66
CA ILE A 396 7.48 2.17 33.10
C ILE A 396 7.50 1.36 34.40
N ASN A 397 7.04 1.98 35.47
CA ASN A 397 6.95 1.37 36.79
C ASN A 397 5.49 1.00 37.09
N LYS A 398 5.23 -0.28 37.35
CA LYS A 398 3.92 -0.87 37.71
C LYS A 398 4.08 -1.67 38.99
N ASN A 399 3.47 -1.25 40.10
CA ASN A 399 3.45 -2.01 41.37
C ASN A 399 4.80 -2.67 41.74
N ASN A 400 5.86 -1.86 41.82
CA ASN A 400 7.25 -2.29 42.11
C ASN A 400 7.96 -3.13 41.02
N THR A 401 7.30 -3.39 39.90
CA THR A 401 7.94 -3.95 38.70
C THR A 401 8.35 -2.81 37.77
N THR A 402 9.60 -2.82 37.32
CA THR A 402 10.13 -1.86 36.35
C THR A 402 10.32 -2.55 35.00
N GLN A 403 9.85 -1.93 33.94
CA GLN A 403 10.21 -2.26 32.56
C GLN A 403 10.87 -1.04 31.91
N ALA A 404 11.83 -1.25 31.03
CA ALA A 404 12.59 -0.16 30.41
C ALA A 404 12.86 -0.42 28.93
N ALA A 405 12.44 0.49 28.06
CA ALA A 405 12.74 0.45 26.63
C ALA A 405 13.65 1.62 26.25
N THR A 406 14.29 1.53 25.10
CA THR A 406 14.91 2.68 24.46
C THR A 406 13.86 3.33 23.54
N LEU A 407 13.85 4.65 23.51
CA LEU A 407 12.90 5.47 22.77
C LEU A 407 13.67 6.48 21.93
N LYS A 408 13.46 6.47 20.62
CA LYS A 408 13.98 7.54 19.74
C LYS A 408 12.86 8.55 19.52
N ILE A 409 13.11 9.81 19.88
CA ILE A 409 12.19 10.92 19.62
C ILE A 409 12.71 11.66 18.39
N VAL A 410 11.90 11.75 17.35
CA VAL A 410 12.16 12.55 16.14
C VAL A 410 10.97 13.50 16.00
N ILE A 411 11.17 14.76 16.39
CA ILE A 411 10.17 15.84 16.28
C ILE A 411 10.35 16.59 14.97
#